data_AF-A0A2P6AS81-F1
#
_entry.id   AF-A0A2P6AS81-F1
#
_cell.length_a   1.000
_cell.length_b   1.000
_cell.length_c   1.000
_cell.angle_alpha   90.00
_cell.angle_beta   90.00
_cell.angle_gamma   90.00
#
_symmetry.space_group_name_H-M   'P 1'
#
loop_
_entity.id
_entity.type
_entity.pdbx_description
1 polymer ?
#
loop_
_entity_poly.entity_id
_entity_poly.type
_entity_poly.pdbx_seq_one_letter_code
_entity_poly.pdbx_strand_id
1 'polypeptide(L)'
;MVVALLLHALLLFGIRFLPVPETSAPLLEVTLVPATSPQAPAQADFLAQANQQGSGSEAEARLLSTPERSPLPGDRPVARPAAPAPRPEAAEAAPAQVVAKAAPERVRPAEPVPRPLPASPAVPLTEPDVDDEI
;
A
#
# COMPACT_ATOMS: atom_id res chain seq x y z
N MET A 1 45.26 -36.81 -25.01
CA MET A 1 43.79 -36.74 -24.88
C MET A 1 43.28 -37.05 -23.48
N VAL A 2 43.64 -38.17 -22.85
CA VAL A 2 43.14 -38.55 -21.50
C VAL A 2 43.42 -37.50 -20.42
N VAL A 3 44.63 -36.95 -20.35
CA VAL A 3 44.98 -35.90 -19.37
C VAL A 3 44.13 -34.65 -19.54
N ALA A 4 43.84 -34.23 -20.78
CA ALA A 4 42.97 -33.10 -21.05
C ALA A 4 41.53 -33.38 -20.60
N LEU A 5 41.01 -34.60 -20.82
CA LEU A 5 39.68 -34.99 -20.35
C LEU A 5 39.59 -34.99 -18.81
N LEU A 6 40.63 -35.48 -18.13
CA LEU A 6 40.72 -35.44 -16.67
C LEU A 6 40.76 -34.01 -16.13
N LEU A 7 41.50 -33.12 -16.78
CA LEU A 7 41.53 -31.69 -16.41
C LEU A 7 40.13 -31.07 -16.55
N HIS A 8 39.44 -31.27 -17.69
CA HIS A 8 38.09 -30.74 -17.88
C HIS A 8 37.09 -31.29 -16.87
N ALA A 9 37.15 -32.60 -16.60
CA ALA A 9 36.31 -33.21 -15.56
C ALA A 9 36.58 -32.55 -14.20
N LEU A 10 37.85 -32.35 -13.82
CA LEU A 10 38.19 -31.69 -12.57
C LEU A 10 37.62 -30.26 -12.49
N LEU A 11 37.65 -29.47 -13.57
CA LEU A 11 37.08 -28.12 -13.58
C LEU A 11 35.55 -28.16 -13.48
N LEU A 12 34.89 -29.02 -14.24
CA LEU A 12 33.43 -29.13 -14.28
C LEU A 12 32.86 -29.63 -12.94
N PHE A 13 33.52 -30.59 -12.30
CA PHE A 13 33.05 -31.18 -11.04
C PHE A 13 33.65 -30.52 -9.79
N GLY A 14 34.78 -29.80 -9.92
CA GLY A 14 35.47 -29.17 -8.80
C GLY A 14 35.04 -27.73 -8.51
N ILE A 15 34.46 -27.04 -9.49
CA ILE A 15 33.96 -25.66 -9.31
C ILE A 15 32.47 -25.73 -8.96
N ARG A 16 32.09 -25.14 -7.82
CA ARG A 16 30.69 -24.98 -7.42
C ARG A 16 30.38 -23.53 -7.08
N PHE A 17 29.18 -23.09 -7.43
CA PHE A 17 28.64 -21.80 -7.06
C PHE A 17 27.72 -21.97 -5.86
N LEU A 18 27.96 -21.20 -4.81
CA LEU A 18 27.03 -21.10 -3.68
C LEU A 18 26.08 -19.93 -3.94
N PRO A 19 24.78 -20.07 -3.62
CA PRO A 19 23.90 -18.92 -3.63
C PRO A 19 24.42 -17.90 -2.61
N VAL A 20 24.34 -16.62 -2.96
CA VAL A 20 24.56 -15.54 -2.00
C VAL A 20 23.44 -15.64 -0.96
N PRO A 21 23.75 -15.64 0.35
CA PRO A 21 22.71 -15.65 1.37
C PRO A 21 21.84 -14.40 1.19
N GLU A 22 20.53 -14.61 1.10
CA GLU A 22 19.51 -13.56 1.03
C GLU A 22 19.59 -12.72 2.31
N THR A 23 20.37 -11.64 2.29
CA THR A 23 20.25 -10.59 3.30
C THR A 23 18.90 -9.93 3.05
N SER A 24 18.00 -10.01 4.03
CA SER A 24 16.75 -9.27 3.95
C SER A 24 17.08 -7.78 3.75
N ALA A 25 16.62 -7.24 2.62
CA ALA A 25 16.79 -5.83 2.33
C ALA A 25 16.12 -5.00 3.47
N PRO A 26 16.68 -3.83 3.81
CA PRO A 26 16.06 -2.95 4.79
C PRO A 26 14.60 -2.64 4.40
N LEU A 27 13.70 -2.60 5.40
CA LEU A 27 12.29 -2.27 5.20
C LEU A 27 12.19 -0.83 4.66
N LEU A 28 11.80 -0.70 3.39
CA LEU A 28 11.56 0.60 2.76
C LEU A 28 10.06 0.92 2.83
N GLU A 29 9.73 2.06 3.43
CA GLU A 29 8.40 2.64 3.31
C GLU A 29 8.23 3.20 1.88
N VAL A 30 7.53 2.45 1.04
CA VAL A 30 7.25 2.84 -0.35
C VAL A 30 5.84 3.41 -0.44
N THR A 31 5.74 4.72 -0.66
CA THR A 31 4.46 5.33 -1.07
C THR A 31 4.36 5.23 -2.58
N LEU A 32 3.50 4.33 -3.07
CA LEU A 32 3.19 4.22 -4.49
C LEU A 32 2.20 5.31 -4.88
N VAL A 33 2.60 6.19 -5.80
CA VAL A 33 1.69 7.13 -6.47
C VAL A 33 1.51 6.65 -7.91
N PRO A 34 0.27 6.43 -8.38
CA PRO A 34 0.02 6.13 -9.78
C PRO A 34 0.52 7.29 -10.66
N ALA A 35 1.51 7.03 -11.52
CA ALA A 35 2.01 8.00 -12.48
C ALA A 35 1.25 7.88 -13.79
N THR A 36 0.54 8.93 -14.20
CA THR A 36 -0.15 9.02 -15.49
C THR A 36 0.27 10.30 -16.20
N SER A 37 0.42 10.22 -17.53
CA SER A 37 0.59 11.37 -18.41
C SER A 37 -0.78 11.92 -18.82
N PRO A 38 -1.00 13.25 -18.81
CA PRO A 38 -2.23 13.84 -19.36
C PRO A 38 -2.30 13.68 -20.88
N GLN A 39 -1.15 13.61 -21.56
CA GLN A 39 -1.08 13.46 -23.01
C GLN A 39 -0.91 11.98 -23.38
N ALA A 40 -1.73 11.52 -24.33
CA ALA A 40 -1.61 10.18 -24.88
C ALA A 40 -0.31 10.05 -25.69
N PRO A 41 0.41 8.92 -25.59
CA PRO A 41 1.54 8.64 -26.46
C PRO A 41 1.09 8.62 -27.93
N ALA A 42 1.90 9.19 -28.82
CA ALA A 42 1.59 9.14 -30.25
C ALA A 42 1.57 7.70 -30.79
N GLN A 43 2.43 6.84 -30.23
CA GLN A 43 2.57 5.43 -30.55
C GLN A 43 2.80 4.67 -29.24
N ALA A 44 2.12 3.53 -29.08
CA ALA A 44 2.26 2.65 -27.93
C ALA A 44 2.38 1.20 -28.44
N ASP A 45 3.50 0.56 -28.15
CA ASP A 45 3.74 -0.83 -28.56
C ASP A 45 3.00 -1.85 -27.69
N PHE A 46 2.56 -1.43 -26.49
CA PHE A 46 1.87 -2.27 -25.51
C PHE A 46 0.66 -1.57 -24.89
N LEU A 47 -0.35 -2.36 -24.52
CA LEU A 47 -1.51 -1.88 -23.77
C LEU A 47 -1.14 -1.65 -22.30
N ALA A 48 -1.55 -0.52 -21.75
CA ALA A 48 -1.30 -0.13 -20.36
C ALA A 48 -2.59 0.39 -19.70
N GLN A 49 -2.58 0.45 -18.36
CA GLN A 49 -3.72 0.95 -17.59
C GLN A 49 -3.97 2.46 -17.77
N ALA A 50 -2.93 3.21 -18.13
CA ALA A 50 -2.98 4.65 -18.26
C ALA A 50 -1.96 5.12 -19.32
N ASN A 51 -2.12 6.36 -19.77
CA ASN A 51 -1.14 7.01 -20.63
C ASN A 51 0.18 7.13 -19.87
N GLN A 52 1.26 6.56 -20.39
CA GLN A 52 2.58 6.60 -19.77
C GLN A 52 3.62 7.03 -20.79
N GLN A 53 4.41 8.04 -20.44
CA GLN A 53 5.61 8.40 -21.20
C GLN A 53 6.81 7.71 -20.55
N GLY A 54 7.39 6.72 -21.25
CA GLY A 54 8.59 6.03 -20.78
C GLY A 54 9.85 6.90 -20.93
N SER A 55 10.84 6.69 -20.07
CA SER A 55 12.16 7.34 -20.17
C SER A 55 13.18 6.53 -20.99
N GLY A 56 12.76 5.46 -21.65
CA GLY A 56 13.63 4.61 -22.45
C GLY A 56 14.23 5.37 -23.63
N SER A 57 15.48 5.06 -23.98
CA SER A 57 16.21 5.67 -25.10
C SER A 57 16.32 4.74 -26.32
N GLU A 58 15.85 3.50 -26.21
CA GLU A 58 15.84 2.55 -27.31
C GLU A 58 14.82 2.99 -28.36
N ALA A 59 15.20 2.88 -29.64
CA ALA A 59 14.30 3.22 -30.74
C ALA A 59 13.18 2.18 -30.93
N GLU A 60 13.40 0.94 -30.48
CA GLU A 60 12.50 -0.18 -30.71
C GLU A 60 12.08 -0.81 -29.37
N ALA A 61 10.79 -1.16 -29.26
CA ALA A 61 10.25 -1.76 -28.05
C ALA A 61 10.82 -3.17 -27.81
N ARG A 62 11.17 -3.45 -26.54
CA ARG A 62 11.63 -4.77 -26.11
C ARG A 62 10.67 -5.36 -25.08
N LEU A 63 10.46 -6.67 -25.17
CA LEU A 63 9.75 -7.42 -24.15
C LEU A 63 10.55 -7.44 -22.84
N LEU A 64 9.83 -7.55 -21.72
CA LEU A 64 10.45 -7.75 -20.42
C LEU A 64 11.33 -9.01 -20.45
N SER A 65 12.56 -8.90 -19.97
CA SER A 65 13.50 -10.03 -19.86
C SER A 65 13.36 -10.81 -18.56
N THR A 66 12.55 -10.32 -17.62
CA THR A 66 12.30 -10.99 -16.34
C THR A 66 11.23 -12.08 -16.51
N PRO A 67 11.42 -13.27 -15.90
CA PRO A 67 10.37 -14.29 -15.84
C PRO A 67 9.25 -13.93 -14.84
N GLU A 68 9.49 -12.94 -13.95
CA GLU A 68 8.56 -12.55 -12.90
C GLU A 68 7.46 -11.61 -13.44
N ARG A 69 6.20 -11.89 -13.08
CA ARG A 69 5.09 -10.97 -13.32
C ARG A 69 4.84 -10.10 -12.10
N SER A 70 4.91 -8.79 -12.29
CA SER A 70 4.46 -7.84 -11.28
C SER A 70 2.94 -7.75 -11.27
N PRO A 71 2.28 -7.74 -10.09
CA PRO A 71 0.85 -7.45 -10.00
C PRO A 71 0.58 -6.01 -10.45
N LEU A 72 -0.48 -5.80 -11.23
CA LEU A 72 -0.94 -4.45 -11.54
C LEU A 72 -1.87 -3.94 -10.42
N PRO A 73 -1.98 -2.61 -10.24
CA PRO A 73 -3.04 -2.03 -9.42
C PRO A 73 -4.41 -2.57 -9.86
N GLY A 74 -5.16 -3.14 -8.92
CA GLY A 74 -6.48 -3.75 -9.18
C GLY A 74 -6.49 -5.26 -9.42
N ASP A 75 -5.34 -5.90 -9.69
CA ASP A 75 -5.28 -7.36 -9.93
C ASP A 75 -5.39 -8.18 -8.64
N ARG A 76 -5.11 -7.57 -7.49
CA ARG A 76 -5.16 -8.25 -6.19
C ARG A 76 -6.32 -7.72 -5.35
N PRO A 77 -7.02 -8.58 -4.59
CA PRO A 77 -7.92 -8.14 -3.54
C PRO A 77 -7.17 -7.16 -2.64
N VAL A 78 -7.70 -5.94 -2.50
CA VAL A 78 -7.12 -4.92 -1.62
C VAL A 78 -7.06 -5.52 -0.21
N ALA A 79 -5.85 -5.79 0.29
CA ALA A 79 -5.68 -6.20 1.67
C ALA A 79 -6.23 -5.07 2.54
N ARG A 80 -7.36 -5.32 3.19
CA ARG A 80 -7.93 -4.40 4.17
C ARG A 80 -6.83 -4.11 5.20
N PRO A 81 -6.56 -2.83 5.56
CA PRO A 81 -5.61 -2.53 6.60
C PRO A 81 -5.93 -3.40 7.82
N ALA A 82 -4.94 -4.16 8.30
CA ALA A 82 -5.12 -4.90 9.53
C ALA A 82 -5.51 -3.89 10.62
N ALA A 83 -6.58 -4.18 11.36
CA ALA A 83 -7.00 -3.34 12.46
C ALA A 83 -5.79 -3.12 13.39
N PRO A 84 -5.60 -1.89 13.91
CA PRO A 84 -4.49 -1.62 14.82
C PRO A 84 -4.51 -2.63 15.97
N ALA A 85 -3.36 -3.24 16.24
CA ALA A 85 -3.23 -4.18 17.35
C ALA A 85 -3.69 -3.51 18.65
N PRO A 86 -4.42 -4.22 19.54
CA PRO A 86 -4.83 -3.65 20.81
C PRO A 86 -3.59 -3.18 21.58
N ARG A 87 -3.60 -1.91 22.02
CA ARG A 87 -2.56 -1.41 22.93
C ARG A 87 -2.62 -2.27 24.19
N PRO A 88 -1.47 -2.71 24.74
CA PRO A 88 -1.48 -3.36 26.04
C PRO A 88 -2.08 -2.40 27.05
N GLU A 89 -3.22 -2.78 27.59
CA GLU A 89 -3.89 -2.11 28.70
C GLU A 89 -2.91 -2.14 29.87
N ALA A 90 -2.45 -0.95 30.28
CA ALA A 90 -1.61 -0.83 31.46
C ALA A 90 -2.39 -1.45 32.62
N ALA A 91 -1.80 -2.46 33.26
CA ALA A 91 -2.42 -3.19 34.36
C ALA A 91 -2.90 -2.22 35.45
N GLU A 92 -4.20 -2.01 35.52
CA GLU A 92 -4.84 -1.25 36.58
C GLU A 92 -4.92 -2.15 37.82
N ALA A 93 -3.88 -2.07 38.66
CA ALA A 93 -3.88 -2.73 39.96
C ALA A 93 -4.74 -1.93 40.95
N ALA A 94 -6.01 -2.32 41.03
CA ALA A 94 -7.00 -2.25 42.11
C ALA A 94 -6.92 -1.11 43.17
N PRO A 95 -7.98 -0.28 43.31
CA PRO A 95 -8.12 0.61 44.47
C PRO A 95 -8.41 -0.19 45.75
N ALA A 96 -7.68 0.17 46.81
CA ALA A 96 -7.82 -0.40 48.15
C ALA A 96 -9.26 -0.30 48.68
N GLN A 97 -9.78 -1.43 49.15
CA GLN A 97 -11.10 -1.51 49.78
C GLN A 97 -11.09 -0.74 51.10
N VAL A 98 -11.97 0.27 51.22
CA VAL A 98 -12.36 0.85 52.50
C VAL A 98 -13.86 0.60 52.68
N VAL A 99 -14.17 -0.29 53.61
CA VAL A 99 -15.54 -0.56 54.06
C VAL A 99 -15.91 0.40 55.20
N ALA A 100 -17.04 1.11 55.07
CA ALA A 100 -18.11 1.09 56.07
C ALA A 100 -19.26 2.11 55.80
N LYS A 101 -20.48 1.56 55.98
CA LYS A 101 -21.72 2.14 56.51
C LYS A 101 -22.80 2.62 55.52
N ALA A 102 -24.01 2.10 55.78
CA ALA A 102 -25.23 2.14 54.99
C ALA A 102 -26.15 3.34 55.32
N ALA A 103 -26.88 3.83 54.31
CA ALA A 103 -28.33 4.14 54.29
C ALA A 103 -28.72 4.79 52.93
N PRO A 104 -29.96 4.66 52.44
CA PRO A 104 -30.29 4.81 51.03
C PRO A 104 -30.84 6.20 50.69
N GLU A 105 -30.44 6.77 49.55
CA GLU A 105 -31.19 7.88 48.95
C GLU A 105 -31.24 7.74 47.43
N ARG A 106 -32.47 7.77 46.91
CA ARG A 106 -32.84 7.48 45.52
C ARG A 106 -33.14 8.79 44.81
N VAL A 107 -32.36 9.16 43.80
CA VAL A 107 -32.73 10.19 42.81
C VAL A 107 -32.32 9.73 41.40
N ARG A 108 -33.08 10.20 40.41
CA ARG A 108 -33.49 9.57 39.14
C ARG A 108 -32.45 9.66 38.01
N PRO A 109 -32.62 8.91 36.90
CA PRO A 109 -31.71 8.94 35.75
C PRO A 109 -31.68 10.30 35.07
N ALA A 110 -30.48 10.85 34.83
CA ALA A 110 -30.30 11.98 33.93
C ALA A 110 -30.02 11.47 32.50
N GLU A 111 -30.89 11.86 31.60
CA GLU A 111 -30.92 11.55 30.17
C GLU A 111 -29.72 12.20 29.42
N PRO A 112 -29.18 11.57 28.35
CA PRO A 112 -27.94 12.02 27.71
C PRO A 112 -28.16 13.24 26.82
N VAL A 113 -27.35 14.28 26.96
CA VAL A 113 -27.35 15.43 26.04
C VAL A 113 -26.44 15.10 24.84
N PRO A 114 -26.96 15.07 23.60
CA PRO A 114 -26.18 14.76 22.40
C PRO A 114 -25.24 15.92 22.02
N ARG A 115 -24.01 15.58 21.64
CA ARG A 115 -22.97 16.51 21.17
C ARG A 115 -23.29 16.98 19.73
N PRO A 116 -23.16 18.28 19.39
CA PRO A 116 -23.45 18.77 18.04
C PRO A 116 -22.44 18.26 17.01
N LEU A 117 -22.93 17.86 15.82
CA LEU A 117 -22.11 17.56 14.64
C LEU A 117 -21.58 18.86 14.01
N PRO A 118 -20.33 18.88 13.49
CA PRO A 118 -19.80 20.04 12.80
C PRO A 118 -20.50 20.25 11.45
N ALA A 119 -20.87 21.50 11.16
CA ALA A 119 -21.52 21.91 9.91
C ALA A 119 -20.56 21.80 8.72
N SER A 120 -21.06 21.21 7.63
CA SER A 120 -20.39 21.17 6.33
C SER A 120 -20.52 22.54 5.63
N PRO A 121 -19.45 23.15 5.09
CA PRO A 121 -19.60 24.37 4.31
C PRO A 121 -20.20 24.06 2.93
N ALA A 122 -21.36 24.64 2.66
CA ALA A 122 -21.97 24.65 1.33
C ALA A 122 -21.16 25.58 0.41
N VAL A 123 -20.68 25.05 -0.72
CA VAL A 123 -20.20 25.86 -1.84
C VAL A 123 -21.44 26.27 -2.65
N PRO A 124 -21.72 27.57 -2.84
CA PRO A 124 -22.83 27.99 -3.69
C PRO A 124 -22.58 27.63 -5.14
N LEU A 125 -23.53 26.92 -5.75
CA LEU A 125 -23.69 26.84 -7.19
C LEU A 125 -24.15 28.22 -7.68
N THR A 126 -23.40 28.84 -8.58
CA THR A 126 -23.90 29.95 -9.40
C THR A 126 -23.44 29.68 -10.81
N GLU A 127 -24.31 29.01 -11.56
CA GLU A 127 -24.27 28.94 -13.01
C GLU A 127 -24.73 30.31 -13.54
N PRO A 128 -23.94 31.02 -14.37
CA PRO A 128 -24.48 32.11 -15.16
C PRO A 128 -25.22 31.53 -16.37
N ASP A 129 -26.54 31.71 -16.36
CA ASP A 129 -27.45 31.66 -17.51
C ASP A 129 -26.83 32.40 -18.70
N VAL A 130 -26.68 31.71 -19.82
CA VAL A 130 -26.53 32.35 -21.14
C VAL A 130 -27.63 31.73 -22.00
N ASP A 131 -28.79 32.38 -21.95
CA ASP A 131 -29.88 32.15 -22.87
C ASP A 131 -29.47 32.50 -24.31
N ASP A 132 -29.82 31.59 -25.22
CA ASP A 132 -29.92 31.77 -26.66
C ASP A 132 -30.89 32.92 -27.02
N GLU A 133 -30.46 33.93 -27.79
CA GLU A 133 -31.28 34.51 -28.88
C GLU A 133 -30.45 35.39 -29.86
N ILE A 134 -30.74 35.18 -31.15
CA ILE A 134 -30.29 35.81 -32.43
C ILE A 134 -29.07 35.18 -33.13
#